data_AF-A0A2V3VXZ3-F1
#
_entry.id   AF-A0A2V3VXZ3-F1
#
_cell.length_a   1.000
_cell.length_b   1.000
_cell.length_c   1.000
_cell.angle_alpha   90.00
_cell.angle_beta   90.00
_cell.angle_gamma   90.00
#
_symmetry.space_group_name_H-M   'P 1'
#
loop_
_entity.id
_entity.type
_entity.pdbx_description
1 polymer ?
#
loop_
_entity_poly.entity_id
_entity_poly.type
_entity_poly.pdbx_seq_one_letter_code
_entity_poly.pdbx_strand_id
1 'polypeptide(L)'
;MTTPAKLRMIVMNGQKILQTQNNNEWETIGTIKKVDEGIKPGVYNIYLATAPVDKNQYEGKIIYIDKENTVFYQQVKKDFIVHRLNAVDGKPVAGKDVTIQYDGEKATLTLIDVLKNKRTLKL
;
A
#
# COMPACT_ATOMS: atom_id res chain seq x y z
N MET A 1 13.83 20.88 -14.83
CA MET A 1 12.66 20.32 -14.13
C MET A 1 13.03 18.90 -13.71
N THR A 2 13.30 18.66 -12.44
CA THR A 2 13.61 17.31 -11.93
C THR A 2 12.31 16.51 -11.91
N THR A 3 12.26 15.44 -12.70
CA THR A 3 11.18 14.45 -12.59
C THR A 3 11.13 13.97 -11.14
N PRO A 4 9.95 13.94 -10.49
CA PRO A 4 9.84 13.39 -9.14
C PRO A 4 10.41 11.96 -9.17
N ALA A 5 11.35 11.68 -8.26
CA ALA A 5 12.10 10.44 -8.27
C ALA A 5 11.12 9.26 -8.08
N LYS A 6 11.15 8.28 -8.98
CA LYS A 6 10.23 7.13 -8.91
C LYS A 6 10.59 6.30 -7.68
N LEU A 7 9.61 5.98 -6.86
CA LEU A 7 9.75 5.12 -5.69
C LEU A 7 9.19 3.70 -5.95
N ARG A 8 9.95 2.67 -5.60
CA ARG A 8 9.46 1.27 -5.58
C ARG A 8 9.87 0.56 -4.29
N MET A 9 9.13 -0.49 -3.94
CA MET A 9 9.47 -1.41 -2.87
C MET A 9 9.77 -2.80 -3.47
N ILE A 10 10.91 -3.38 -3.12
CA ILE A 10 11.22 -4.77 -3.44
C ILE A 10 11.04 -5.60 -2.17
N VAL A 11 10.33 -6.72 -2.28
CA VAL A 11 10.23 -7.71 -1.21
C VAL A 11 10.88 -9.00 -1.67
N MET A 12 11.89 -9.44 -0.94
CA MET A 12 12.60 -10.69 -1.19
C MET A 12 13.12 -11.28 0.12
N ASN A 13 13.06 -12.61 0.27
CA ASN A 13 13.59 -13.33 1.44
C ASN A 13 13.11 -12.78 2.81
N GLY A 14 11.85 -12.33 2.88
CA GLY A 14 11.27 -11.76 4.11
C GLY A 14 11.77 -10.35 4.45
N GLN A 15 12.48 -9.69 3.54
CA GLN A 15 12.97 -8.32 3.67
C GLN A 15 12.25 -7.40 2.68
N LYS A 16 12.16 -6.12 3.03
CA LYS A 16 11.71 -5.02 2.17
C LYS A 16 12.84 -4.02 1.96
N ILE A 17 12.99 -3.59 0.71
CA ILE A 17 13.99 -2.64 0.24
C ILE A 17 13.23 -1.53 -0.48
N LEU A 18 13.35 -0.29 -0.02
CA LEU A 18 12.84 0.86 -0.77
C LEU A 18 13.92 1.31 -1.74
N GLN A 19 13.52 1.66 -2.96
CA GLN A 19 14.43 2.15 -3.98
C GLN A 19 13.85 3.36 -4.69
N THR A 20 14.72 4.30 -5.02
CA THR A 20 14.43 5.46 -5.85
C THR A 20 15.09 5.31 -7.21
N GLN A 21 14.50 5.85 -8.27
CA GLN A 21 15.13 5.90 -9.58
C GLN A 21 15.94 7.20 -9.73
N ASN A 22 17.23 7.07 -10.00
CA ASN A 22 18.17 8.16 -10.28
C ASN A 22 18.95 7.81 -11.55
N ASN A 23 19.02 8.71 -12.53
CA ASN A 23 19.71 8.47 -13.81
C ASN A 23 19.37 7.12 -14.49
N ASN A 24 18.09 6.73 -14.44
CA ASN A 24 17.57 5.43 -14.89
C ASN A 24 18.00 4.19 -14.10
N GLU A 25 18.88 4.34 -13.11
CA GLU A 25 19.29 3.28 -12.18
C GLU A 25 18.42 3.30 -10.92
N TRP A 26 18.30 2.14 -10.27
CA TRP A 26 17.56 2.00 -9.02
C TRP A 26 18.53 1.94 -7.85
N GLU A 27 18.44 2.92 -6.97
CA GLU A 27 19.28 3.03 -5.78
C GLU A 27 18.45 2.71 -4.54
N THR A 28 19.03 1.95 -3.60
CA THR A 28 18.39 1.68 -2.32
C THR A 28 18.36 2.94 -1.46
N ILE A 29 17.19 3.26 -0.92
CA ILE A 29 17.02 4.37 0.03
C ILE A 29 16.82 3.83 1.44
N GLY A 30 17.60 4.36 2.38
CA GLY A 30 17.56 3.94 3.78
C GLY A 30 18.04 2.50 4.02
N THR A 31 17.62 1.93 5.14
CA THR A 31 18.02 0.57 5.56
C THR A 31 17.03 -0.49 5.07
N ILE A 32 17.56 -1.67 4.73
CA ILE A 32 16.76 -2.87 4.49
C ILE A 32 16.07 -3.30 5.79
N LYS A 33 14.76 -3.53 5.75
CA LYS A 33 13.96 -3.89 6.92
C LYS A 33 13.26 -5.24 6.72
N LYS A 34 12.84 -5.89 7.79
CA LYS A 34 11.93 -7.05 7.68
C LYS A 34 10.62 -6.60 7.03
N VAL A 35 10.10 -7.39 6.10
CA VAL A 35 8.78 -7.13 5.51
C VAL A 35 7.68 -7.44 6.53
N ASP A 36 6.61 -6.64 6.51
CA ASP A 36 5.42 -6.88 7.31
C ASP A 36 4.73 -8.18 6.87
N GLU A 37 4.19 -8.92 7.83
CA GLU A 37 3.51 -10.19 7.58
C GLU A 37 2.33 -10.01 6.61
N GLY A 38 2.21 -10.92 5.63
CA GLY A 38 1.14 -10.88 4.63
C GLY A 38 1.50 -10.16 3.34
N ILE A 39 2.64 -9.46 3.27
CA ILE A 39 3.19 -8.93 2.01
C ILE A 39 4.02 -10.03 1.35
N LYS A 40 3.69 -10.33 0.09
CA LYS A 40 4.36 -11.39 -0.69
C LYS A 40 5.68 -10.89 -1.30
N PRO A 41 6.62 -11.79 -1.63
CA PRO A 41 7.76 -11.43 -2.46
C PRO A 41 7.33 -10.84 -3.80
N GLY A 42 8.04 -9.82 -4.27
CA GLY A 42 7.72 -9.13 -5.53
C GLY A 42 8.29 -7.72 -5.62
N VAL A 43 8.07 -7.09 -6.78
CA VAL A 43 8.41 -5.69 -7.03
C VAL A 43 7.12 -4.87 -7.05
N TYR A 44 7.04 -3.91 -6.14
CA TYR A 44 5.92 -3.02 -5.94
C TYR A 44 6.28 -1.63 -6.46
N ASN A 45 5.84 -1.33 -7.68
CA ASN A 45 6.08 -0.05 -8.35
C ASN A 45 5.13 1.03 -7.81
N ILE A 46 5.30 1.41 -6.55
CA ILE A 46 4.39 2.34 -5.85
C ILE A 46 4.38 3.77 -6.43
N TYR A 47 5.38 4.13 -7.25
CA TYR A 47 5.34 5.36 -8.05
C TYR A 47 4.19 5.41 -9.07
N LEU A 48 3.58 4.26 -9.39
CA LEU A 48 2.39 4.19 -10.23
C LEU A 48 1.10 4.48 -9.44
N ALA A 49 1.20 4.74 -8.14
CA ALA A 49 0.02 4.96 -7.31
C ALA A 49 -0.72 6.22 -7.72
N THR A 50 -2.04 6.11 -7.85
CA THR A 50 -2.93 7.23 -8.12
C THR A 50 -3.63 7.68 -6.85
N ALA A 51 -4.01 8.95 -6.81
CA ALA A 51 -4.93 9.43 -5.77
C ALA A 51 -6.30 8.73 -5.92
N PRO A 52 -7.10 8.67 -4.84
CA PRO A 52 -8.49 8.26 -4.93
C PRO A 52 -9.24 9.20 -5.88
N VAL A 53 -9.93 8.64 -6.87
CA VAL A 53 -10.71 9.40 -7.87
C VAL A 53 -12.19 9.04 -7.76
N ASP A 54 -12.61 7.90 -8.32
CA ASP A 54 -14.04 7.66 -8.64
C ASP A 54 -14.71 6.57 -7.80
N LYS A 55 -13.93 5.72 -7.15
CA LYS A 55 -14.47 4.65 -6.30
C LYS A 55 -14.52 5.15 -4.88
N ASN A 56 -15.71 5.25 -4.32
CA ASN A 56 -15.90 5.48 -2.89
C ASN A 56 -15.42 4.30 -2.04
N GLN A 57 -14.83 3.26 -2.63
CA GLN A 57 -14.38 2.07 -1.93
C GLN A 57 -13.19 1.41 -2.65
N TYR A 58 -12.12 1.15 -1.89
CA TYR A 58 -10.93 0.45 -2.34
C TYR A 58 -10.67 -0.76 -1.44
N GLU A 59 -10.74 -1.95 -2.02
CA GLU A 59 -10.49 -3.21 -1.33
C GLU A 59 -9.14 -3.79 -1.75
N GLY A 60 -8.30 -4.11 -0.76
CA GLY A 60 -6.97 -4.62 -1.02
C GLY A 60 -6.01 -4.47 0.15
N LYS A 61 -4.73 -4.76 -0.10
CA LYS A 61 -3.71 -4.87 0.95
C LYS A 61 -2.94 -3.58 1.13
N ILE A 62 -2.73 -3.13 2.36
CA ILE A 62 -1.79 -2.05 2.64
C ILE A 62 -0.37 -2.58 2.47
N ILE A 63 0.42 -1.99 1.57
CA ILE A 63 1.76 -2.48 1.24
C ILE A 63 2.87 -1.63 1.85
N TYR A 64 2.66 -0.33 2.02
CA TYR A 64 3.68 0.57 2.52
C TYR A 64 3.05 1.76 3.24
N ILE A 65 3.64 2.18 4.35
CA ILE A 65 3.22 3.35 5.13
C ILE A 65 4.42 4.29 5.19
N ASP A 66 4.25 5.45 4.59
CA ASP A 66 5.23 6.53 4.57
C ASP A 66 4.81 7.59 5.59
N LYS A 67 5.35 7.45 6.80
CA LYS A 67 5.05 8.38 7.90
C LYS A 67 5.66 9.76 7.68
N GLU A 68 6.75 9.85 6.93
CA GLU A 68 7.44 11.11 6.66
C GLU A 68 6.60 11.97 5.71
N ASN A 69 6.07 11.37 4.64
CA ASN A 69 5.18 12.06 3.70
C ASN A 69 3.70 12.02 4.09
N THR A 70 3.38 11.47 5.27
CA THR A 70 2.01 11.34 5.80
C THR A 70 1.03 10.59 4.89
N VAL A 71 1.51 9.57 4.17
CA VAL A 71 0.71 8.77 3.23
C VAL A 71 0.86 7.28 3.45
N PHE A 72 -0.07 6.48 2.94
CA PHE A 72 0.07 5.04 2.84
C PHE A 72 -0.42 4.53 1.48
N TYR A 73 0.11 3.39 1.08
CA TYR A 73 -0.13 2.78 -0.23
C TYR A 73 -0.89 1.48 -0.06
N GLN A 74 -1.99 1.36 -0.80
CA GLN A 74 -2.80 0.15 -0.89
C GLN A 74 -2.62 -0.47 -2.28
N GLN A 75 -2.41 -1.78 -2.33
CA GLN A 75 -2.50 -2.54 -3.57
C GLN A 75 -3.94 -3.01 -3.77
N VAL A 76 -4.56 -2.57 -4.86
CA VAL A 76 -5.92 -2.95 -5.28
C VAL A 76 -5.79 -3.75 -6.57
N LYS A 77 -5.92 -5.08 -6.46
CA LYS A 77 -5.59 -6.02 -7.56
C LYS A 77 -4.15 -5.80 -8.07
N LYS A 78 -3.99 -5.18 -9.26
CA LYS A 78 -2.68 -4.88 -9.87
C LYS A 78 -2.28 -3.41 -9.74
N ASP A 79 -3.22 -2.56 -9.32
CA ASP A 79 -3.02 -1.12 -9.22
C ASP A 79 -2.62 -0.72 -7.80
N PHE A 80 -2.14 0.51 -7.67
CA PHE A 80 -1.76 1.10 -6.38
C PHE A 80 -2.56 2.38 -6.16
N ILE A 81 -3.08 2.54 -4.95
CA ILE A 81 -3.75 3.76 -4.50
C ILE A 81 -2.95 4.35 -3.36
N VAL A 82 -2.73 5.67 -3.40
CA VAL A 82 -2.07 6.41 -2.32
C VAL A 82 -3.10 7.22 -1.53
N HIS A 83 -3.13 7.03 -0.23
CA HIS A 83 -4.07 7.66 0.69
C HIS A 83 -3.32 8.57 1.66
N ARG A 84 -3.91 9.70 2.04
CA ARG A 84 -3.37 10.55 3.10
C ARG A 84 -3.73 9.98 4.47
N LEU A 85 -2.76 9.87 5.37
CA LEU A 85 -2.97 9.32 6.72
C LEU A 85 -4.00 10.13 7.52
N ASN A 86 -4.01 11.44 7.37
CA ASN A 86 -4.91 12.34 8.10
C ASN A 86 -6.33 12.41 7.51
N ALA A 87 -6.56 11.86 6.33
CA ALA A 87 -7.87 11.82 5.68
C ALA A 87 -8.65 10.55 6.00
N VAL A 88 -8.01 9.55 6.62
CA VAL A 88 -8.58 8.23 6.86
C VAL A 88 -8.75 8.00 8.36
N ASP A 89 -9.99 7.76 8.78
CA ASP A 89 -10.32 7.28 10.12
C ASP A 89 -9.95 5.80 10.25
N GLY A 90 -9.20 5.47 11.30
CA GLY A 90 -8.57 4.17 11.52
C GLY A 90 -7.06 4.16 11.30
N LYS A 91 -6.38 3.17 11.89
CA LYS A 91 -4.92 3.04 11.84
C LYS A 91 -4.50 2.05 10.75
N PRO A 92 -3.88 2.49 9.64
CA PRO A 92 -3.38 1.56 8.64
C PRO A 92 -2.25 0.70 9.21
N VAL A 93 -2.26 -0.57 8.84
CA VAL A 93 -1.24 -1.55 9.21
C VAL A 93 -0.80 -2.27 7.94
N ALA A 94 0.49 -2.18 7.61
CA ALA A 94 1.05 -2.85 6.46
C ALA A 94 0.86 -4.38 6.55
N GLY A 95 0.60 -5.01 5.42
CA GLY A 95 0.31 -6.44 5.29
C GLY A 95 -1.16 -6.83 5.48
N LYS A 96 -1.99 -5.96 6.06
CA LYS A 96 -3.42 -6.22 6.28
C LYS A 96 -4.26 -5.92 5.05
N ASP A 97 -5.26 -6.77 4.81
CA ASP A 97 -6.32 -6.53 3.83
C ASP A 97 -7.37 -5.62 4.47
N VAL A 98 -7.74 -4.56 3.75
CA VAL A 98 -8.65 -3.53 4.21
C VAL A 98 -9.58 -3.09 3.09
N THR A 99 -10.71 -2.52 3.52
CA THR A 99 -11.56 -1.68 2.72
C THR A 99 -11.34 -0.23 3.16
N ILE A 100 -11.00 0.65 2.22
CA ILE A 100 -10.98 2.11 2.43
C ILE A 100 -12.20 2.70 1.73
N GLN A 101 -13.15 3.22 2.50
CA GLN A 101 -14.38 3.80 1.97
C GLN A 101 -14.35 5.32 2.10
N TYR A 102 -14.46 6.05 1.00
CA TYR A 102 -14.50 7.52 0.99
C TYR A 102 -15.92 8.06 1.08
N ASP A 103 -16.10 9.09 1.90
CA ASP A 103 -17.25 9.97 2.00
C ASP A 103 -16.76 11.42 1.88
N GLY A 104 -16.75 11.92 0.64
CA GLY A 104 -16.09 13.17 0.28
C GLY A 104 -14.57 13.12 0.51
N GLU A 105 -14.04 14.06 1.28
CA GLU A 105 -12.59 14.15 1.59
C GLU A 105 -12.13 13.22 2.70
N LYS A 106 -13.07 12.63 3.46
CA LYS A 106 -12.78 11.71 4.56
C LYS A 106 -12.98 10.28 4.10
N ALA A 107 -12.28 9.36 4.72
CA ALA A 107 -12.46 7.94 4.49
C ALA A 107 -12.47 7.15 5.79
N THR A 108 -13.05 5.96 5.76
CA THR A 108 -13.04 5.01 6.88
C THR A 108 -12.28 3.76 6.45
N LEU A 109 -11.36 3.30 7.30
CA LEU A 109 -10.63 2.04 7.14
C LEU A 109 -11.33 0.92 7.90
N THR A 110 -11.68 -0.16 7.20
CA THR A 110 -12.22 -1.38 7.80
C THR A 110 -11.30 -2.56 7.48
N LEU A 111 -10.91 -3.33 8.50
CA LEU A 111 -10.15 -4.58 8.29
C LEU A 111 -11.03 -5.64 7.64
N ILE A 112 -10.50 -6.30 6.61
CA ILE A 112 -11.16 -7.46 6.00
C ILE A 112 -10.72 -8.68 6.80
N ASP A 113 -11.60 -9.15 7.68
CA ASP A 113 -11.33 -10.34 8.46
C ASP A 113 -11.48 -11.59 7.59
N VAL A 114 -10.37 -12.30 7.38
CA VAL A 114 -10.28 -13.51 6.52
C VAL A 114 -11.22 -14.63 7.03
N LEU A 115 -11.68 -14.56 8.29
CA LEU A 115 -12.57 -15.54 8.89
C LEU A 115 -14.00 -15.57 8.31
N LYS A 116 -14.47 -14.53 7.59
CA LYS A 116 -15.83 -14.54 7.00
C LYS A 116 -15.98 -15.43 5.77
N ASN A 117 -14.90 -15.72 5.03
CA ASN A 117 -14.98 -16.54 3.82
C ASN A 117 -14.87 -18.06 4.06
N LYS A 118 -14.65 -18.52 5.29
CA LYS A 118 -14.66 -19.96 5.61
C LYS A 118 -16.05 -20.54 5.94
N ARG A 119 -17.09 -19.71 6.09
CA ARG A 119 -18.43 -20.18 6.50
C ARG A 119 -19.39 -20.50 5.34
N THR A 120 -19.02 -20.25 4.09
CA THR A 120 -19.88 -20.48 2.91
C THR A 120 -19.56 -21.74 2.09
N LEU A 121 -18.63 -22.59 2.55
CA LEU A 121 -18.45 -23.94 2.00
C LEU A 121 -18.99 -24.97 2.99
N LYS A 122 -20.31 -25.04 3.08
CA LYS A 122 -21.02 -26.26 3.46
C LYS A 122 -21.95 -26.63 2.29
N LEU A 123 -21.49 -27.58 1.48
CA LEU A 123 -22.32 -28.45 0.66
C LEU A 123 -22.14 -29.85 1.25
#